data_AF-A0A117M2V7-F1
#
_entry.id   AF-A0A117M2V7-F1
#
_cell.length_a   1.000
_cell.length_b   1.000
_cell.length_c   1.000
_cell.angle_alpha   90.00
_cell.angle_beta   90.00
_cell.angle_gamma   90.00
#
_symmetry.space_group_name_H-M   'P 1'
#
loop_
_entity.id
_entity.type
_entity.pdbx_description
1 polymer ?
#
loop_
_entity_poly.entity_id
_entity_poly.type
_entity_poly.pdbx_seq_one_letter_code
_entity_poly.pdbx_strand_id
1 'polypeptide(L)' 'MAEGAVDWKTRQRINAFHVMVKPTGALCNLDCAYCFYLHKQELISSRNIVSDEVLERFIYEYIN' A
#
# COMPACT_ATOMS: atom_id res chain seq x y z
N MET A 1 28.15 6.70 -37.21
CA MET A 1 26.85 7.13 -36.66
C MET A 1 26.14 5.87 -36.20
N ALA A 2 26.48 5.39 -34.99
CA ALA A 2 25.90 4.18 -34.43
C ALA A 2 24.97 4.61 -33.30
N GLU A 3 23.70 4.28 -33.49
CA GLU A 3 22.60 4.54 -32.56
C GLU A 3 22.91 3.91 -31.20
N GLY A 4 22.82 4.73 -30.16
CA GLY A 4 23.12 4.35 -28.79
C GLY A 4 22.23 3.21 -28.33
N ALA A 5 22.83 2.04 -28.14
CA ALA A 5 22.22 0.89 -27.52
C ALA A 5 21.76 1.28 -26.10
N VAL A 6 20.45 1.17 -25.85
CA VAL A 6 19.90 1.24 -24.50
C VAL A 6 20.40 0.00 -23.74
N ASP A 7 21.39 0.20 -22.86
CA ASP A 7 21.91 -0.86 -21.99
C ASP A 7 20.92 -1.10 -20.84
N TRP A 8 20.07 -2.11 -20.99
CA TRP A 8 19.09 -2.51 -19.97
C TRP A 8 19.74 -3.12 -18.71
N LYS A 9 21.05 -3.36 -18.70
CA LYS A 9 21.77 -4.06 -17.63
C LYS A 9 21.85 -3.28 -16.31
N THR A 10 21.52 -1.99 -16.30
CA THR A 10 21.44 -1.18 -15.06
C THR A 10 20.00 -0.85 -14.67
N ARG A 11 19.04 -1.75 -14.92
CA ARG A 11 17.81 -1.75 -14.11
C ARG A 11 18.21 -2.08 -12.68
N GLN A 12 18.26 -1.04 -11.86
CA GLN A 12 18.30 -1.13 -10.40
C GLN A 12 17.31 -2.23 -10.02
N ARG A 13 17.79 -3.32 -9.42
CA ARG A 13 16.92 -4.45 -9.06
C ARG A 13 15.92 -3.91 -8.06
N ILE A 14 14.70 -3.64 -8.49
CA ILE A 14 13.57 -3.48 -7.59
C ILE A 14 13.51 -4.80 -6.85
N ASN A 15 13.91 -4.81 -5.57
CA ASN A 15 13.68 -5.96 -4.72
C ASN A 15 12.17 -6.17 -4.71
N ALA A 16 11.70 -7.34 -5.10
CA ALA A 16 10.28 -7.64 -5.01
C ALA A 16 9.84 -7.41 -3.55
N PHE A 17 8.98 -6.43 -3.35
CA PHE A 17 8.44 -6.06 -2.05
C PHE A 17 6.92 -6.11 -2.12
N HIS A 18 6.28 -6.36 -0.98
CA HIS A 18 4.83 -6.47 -0.88
C HIS A 18 4.35 -5.66 0.31
N VAL A 19 3.32 -4.84 0.09
CA VAL A 19 2.71 -3.99 1.11
C VAL A 19 1.21 -4.25 1.10
N MET A 20 0.63 -4.43 2.28
CA MET A 20 -0.82 -4.56 2.44
C MET A 20 -1.36 -3.28 3.07
N VAL A 21 -2.19 -2.56 2.31
CA VAL A 21 -2.88 -1.37 2.79
C VAL A 21 -4.21 -1.74 3.45
N LYS A 22 -4.57 -1.04 4.54
CA LYS A 22 -5.89 -1.12 5.18
C LYS A 22 -6.62 0.21 4.99
N PRO A 23 -7.32 0.41 3.86
CA PRO A 23 -7.84 1.73 3.47
C PRO A 23 -8.88 2.29 4.45
N THR A 24 -9.56 1.42 5.20
CA THR A 24 -10.53 1.79 6.25
C THR A 24 -10.00 1.50 7.67
N GLY A 25 -8.69 1.26 7.82
CA GLY A 25 -8.07 0.93 9.10
C GLY A 25 -8.66 -0.33 9.75
N ALA A 26 -9.21 -0.18 10.95
CA ALA A 26 -9.88 -1.25 11.71
C ALA A 26 -11.41 -1.22 11.60
N LEU A 27 -11.98 -0.33 10.77
CA LEU A 27 -13.43 -0.23 10.56
C LEU A 27 -13.94 -1.50 9.86
N CYS A 28 -14.95 -2.13 10.47
CA CYS A 28 -15.62 -3.31 9.97
C CYS A 28 -17.08 -3.29 10.46
N ASN A 29 -18.01 -3.82 9.67
CA ASN A 29 -19.43 -3.94 10.02
C ASN A 29 -19.79 -5.30 10.66
N LEU A 30 -18.80 -6.15 10.93
CA LEU A 30 -18.97 -7.47 11.52
C LEU A 30 -18.19 -7.59 12.83
N ASP A 31 -18.71 -8.41 13.76
CA ASP A 31 -18.12 -8.71 15.06
C ASP A 31 -17.71 -10.18 15.16
N CYS A 32 -16.65 -10.55 14.42
CA CYS A 32 -16.21 -11.94 14.37
C CYS A 32 -15.41 -12.31 15.62
N ALA A 33 -15.76 -13.42 16.27
CA ALA A 33 -15.09 -13.93 17.48
C ALA A 33 -13.58 -14.21 17.34
N TYR A 34 -13.09 -14.35 16.10
CA TYR A 34 -11.68 -14.61 15.79
C TYR A 34 -10.94 -13.38 15.24
N CYS A 35 -11.60 -12.23 15.11
CA CYS A 35 -11.00 -11.07 14.45
C CYS A 35 -10.12 -10.26 15.41
N PHE A 36 -8.80 -10.37 15.24
CA PHE A 36 -7.81 -9.61 15.99
C PHE A 36 -7.85 -8.07 15.75
N TYR A 37 -8.50 -7.61 14.68
CA TYR A 37 -8.40 -6.21 14.25
C TYR A 37 -9.50 -5.29 14.79
N LEU A 38 -10.64 -5.82 15.20
CA LEU A 38 -11.81 -5.00 15.53
C LEU A 38 -11.55 -4.06 16.71
N HIS A 39 -10.95 -4.56 17.79
CA HIS A 39 -10.65 -3.78 19.00
C HIS A 39 -9.55 -2.73 18.82
N LYS A 40 -8.85 -2.71 17.68
CA LYS A 40 -7.78 -1.72 17.42
C LYS A 40 -8.32 -0.33 17.11
N GLN A 41 -9.63 -0.19 16.86
CA GLN A 41 -10.26 1.13 16.70
C GLN A 41 -10.11 2.01 17.95
N GLU A 42 -10.10 1.41 19.14
CA GLU A 42 -9.98 2.15 20.41
C GLU A 42 -8.56 2.64 20.70
N LEU A 43 -7.56 1.96 20.12
CA LEU A 43 -6.13 2.23 20.33
C LEU A 43 -5.59 3.31 19.38
N ILE A 44 -6.27 3.55 18.26
CA ILE A 44 -5.84 4.47 17.22
C ILE A 44 -6.88 5.58 17.17
N SER A 45 -6.57 6.72 17.80
CA SER A 45 -7.43 7.91 17.91
C SER A 45 -7.76 8.58 16.57
N SER A 46 -7.30 8.00 15.47
CA SER A 46 -7.47 8.52 14.13
C SER A 46 -8.28 7.52 13.31
N ARG A 47 -9.52 7.91 12.97
CA ARG A 47 -10.32 7.25 11.93
C ARG A 47 -9.63 7.50 10.57
N ASN A 48 -8.54 6.78 10.32
CA ASN A 48 -7.72 6.93 9.12
C ASN A 48 -8.39 6.18 7.96
N ILE A 49 -9.47 6.78 7.45
CA ILE A 49 -9.93 6.45 6.11
C ILE A 49 -8.95 7.10 5.15
N VAL A 50 -8.34 6.29 4.31
CA VAL A 50 -7.44 6.75 3.25
C VAL A 50 -8.27 7.58 2.26
N SER A 51 -7.84 8.81 1.97
CA SER A 51 -8.46 9.64 0.93
C SER A 51 -8.09 9.14 -0.46
N ASP A 52 -8.91 9.49 -1.46
CA ASP A 52 -8.65 9.10 -2.87
C ASP A 52 -7.28 9.58 -3.36
N GLU A 53 -6.87 10.79 -2.98
CA GLU A 53 -5.55 11.35 -3.31
C GLU A 53 -4.40 10.49 -2.76
N VAL A 54 -4.52 10.04 -1.50
CA VAL A 54 -3.50 9.18 -0.88
C VAL A 54 -3.54 7.78 -1.50
N LEU A 55 -4.72 7.27 -1.82
CA LEU A 55 -4.87 5.96 -2.47
C LEU A 55 -4.25 5.97 -3.88
N GLU A 56 -4.48 7.02 -4.66
CA GLU A 56 -3.89 7.20 -5.99
C GLU A 56 -2.36 7.25 -5.90
N ARG A 57 -1.83 8.03 -4.95
CA ARG A 57 -0.39 8.11 -4.72
C ARG A 57 0.20 6.75 -4.33
N PHE A 58 -0.46 6.02 -3.43
CA PHE A 58 -0.02 4.68 -3.01
C PHE A 58 0.05 3.71 -4.19
N ILE A 59 -0.98 3.68 -5.06
CA ILE A 59 -1.02 2.80 -6.23
C ILE A 59 0.13 3.12 -7.19
N TYR A 60 0.37 4.41 -7.46
CA TYR A 60 1.47 4.85 -8.33
C TYR A 60 2.83 4.40 -7.80
N GLU A 61 3.10 4.58 -6.50
CA GLU A 61 4.36 4.20 -5.87
C GLU A 61 4.54 2.68 -5.68
N TYR A 62 3.45 1.93 -5.57
CA TYR A 62 3.51 0.48 -5.37
C TYR A 62 3.87 -0.29 -6.65
N ILE A 63 3.47 0.24 -7.82
CA ILE A 63 3.59 -0.46 -9.11
C ILE A 63 4.87 -0.06 -9.88
N ASN A 64 5.37 1.16 -9.72
CA ASN A 64 6.52 1.71 -10.45
C ASN A 64 7.84 1.62 -9.68
#